data_AF-A0A7V9SA92-F1
#
_entry.id   AF-A0A7V9SA92-F1
#
_cell.length_a   1.000
_cell.length_b   1.000
_cell.length_c   1.000
_cell.angle_alpha   90.00
_cell.angle_beta   90.00
_cell.angle_gamma   90.00
#
_symmetry.space_group_name_H-M   'P 1'
#
loop_
_entity.id
_entity.type
_entity.pdbx_description
1 polymer ?
#
loop_
_entity_poly.entity_id
_entity_poly.type
_entity_poly.pdbx_seq_one_letter_code
_entity_poly.pdbx_strand_id
1 'polypeptide(L)'
;MKTLCVLLLLTVSASAVTLQQDCRGPGSIGTALMGADGTITLNIRSVPGGPLDGVLASRPGDANYARILSHVGGMSSGEKKPVPPWC
;
A
#
# COMPACT_ATOMS: atom_id res chain seq x y z
N MET A 1 32.20 -43.74 -38.24
CA MET A 1 32.52 -42.57 -37.40
C MET A 1 31.22 -41.82 -37.16
N LYS A 2 30.82 -41.67 -35.89
CA LYS A 2 29.48 -41.27 -35.44
C LYS A 2 29.44 -39.76 -35.26
N THR A 3 28.67 -39.04 -36.08
CA THR A 3 28.47 -37.59 -35.93
C THR A 3 27.48 -37.35 -34.80
N LEU A 4 27.99 -36.81 -33.70
CA LEU A 4 27.26 -36.44 -32.50
C LEU A 4 26.51 -35.11 -32.76
N CYS A 5 25.19 -35.17 -32.92
CA CYS A 5 24.34 -33.99 -33.04
C CYS A 5 23.91 -33.55 -31.63
N VAL A 6 24.63 -32.61 -31.04
CA VAL A 6 24.23 -31.90 -29.82
C VAL A 6 23.52 -30.64 -30.27
N LEU A 7 22.21 -30.49 -30.03
CA LEU A 7 21.56 -29.19 -30.11
C LEU A 7 20.35 -29.10 -29.18
N LEU A 8 20.63 -28.46 -28.04
CA LEU A 8 19.83 -27.44 -27.37
C LEU A 8 18.42 -27.80 -26.90
N LEU A 9 18.35 -28.33 -25.67
CA LEU A 9 17.15 -28.27 -24.83
C LEU A 9 16.87 -26.81 -24.46
N LEU A 10 15.86 -26.19 -25.08
CA LEU A 10 15.29 -24.92 -24.67
C LEU A 10 14.58 -25.10 -23.33
N THR A 11 15.27 -24.80 -22.23
CA THR A 11 14.67 -24.74 -20.90
C THR A 11 13.84 -23.46 -20.79
N VAL A 12 12.52 -23.61 -20.90
CA VAL A 12 11.57 -22.57 -20.52
C VAL A 12 11.78 -22.28 -19.04
N SER A 13 12.40 -21.14 -18.74
CA SER A 13 12.50 -20.64 -17.39
C SER A 13 11.10 -20.22 -16.96
N ALA A 14 10.45 -21.04 -16.13
CA ALA A 14 9.23 -20.65 -15.46
C ALA A 14 9.57 -19.45 -14.57
N SER A 15 9.20 -18.25 -15.01
CA SER A 15 9.29 -17.06 -14.18
C SER A 15 8.47 -17.33 -12.92
N ALA A 16 9.16 -17.49 -11.80
CA ALA A 16 8.53 -17.43 -10.50
C ALA A 16 7.97 -16.01 -10.36
N VAL A 17 6.69 -15.83 -10.69
CA VAL A 17 5.92 -14.70 -10.20
C VAL A 17 5.88 -14.91 -8.70
N THR A 18 6.81 -14.28 -8.00
CA THR A 18 6.69 -14.11 -6.56
C THR A 18 5.33 -13.49 -6.33
N LEU A 19 4.42 -14.23 -5.70
CA LEU A 19 3.34 -13.63 -4.93
C LEU A 19 4.03 -12.77 -3.89
N GLN A 20 4.38 -11.55 -4.28
CA GLN A 20 4.79 -10.52 -3.35
C GLN A 20 3.57 -10.37 -2.47
N GLN A 21 3.60 -10.99 -1.28
CA GLN A 21 2.65 -10.67 -0.22
C GLN A 21 2.78 -9.16 -0.07
N ASP A 22 1.79 -8.42 -0.56
CA ASP A 22 1.77 -6.97 -0.42
C ASP A 22 1.89 -6.74 1.09
N CYS A 23 2.96 -6.06 1.52
CA CYS A 23 3.21 -5.71 2.92
C CYS A 23 2.05 -4.91 3.51
N ARG A 24 1.18 -4.38 2.64
CA ARG A 24 -0.14 -3.87 2.99
C ARG A 24 -1.04 -4.91 3.66
N GLY A 25 -0.77 -6.21 3.58
CA GLY A 25 -1.64 -7.25 4.13
C GLY A 25 -3.10 -7.14 3.67
N PRO A 26 -3.99 -8.01 4.17
CA PRO A 26 -5.42 -7.79 4.02
C PRO A 26 -5.93 -6.76 5.04
N GLY A 27 -6.74 -5.80 4.59
CA GLY A 27 -7.55 -4.95 5.46
C GLY A 27 -7.04 -3.52 5.65
N SER A 28 -7.43 -2.91 6.77
CA SER A 28 -7.15 -1.51 7.08
C SER A 28 -6.69 -1.34 8.51
N ILE A 29 -5.68 -0.48 8.71
CA ILE A 29 -5.21 -0.07 10.04
C ILE A 29 -5.97 1.14 10.59
N GLY A 30 -7.02 1.62 9.92
CA GLY A 30 -7.65 2.85 10.37
C GLY A 30 -8.59 3.52 9.38
N THR A 31 -8.84 4.81 9.61
CA THR A 31 -9.67 5.61 8.72
C THR A 31 -9.10 7.00 8.55
N ALA A 32 -9.05 7.46 7.30
CA ALA A 32 -8.71 8.82 6.96
C ALA A 32 -9.98 9.62 6.66
N LEU A 33 -10.00 10.89 7.07
CA LEU A 33 -11.00 11.90 6.69
C LEU A 33 -10.26 13.13 6.18
N MET A 34 -10.63 13.64 5.01
CA MET A 34 -10.15 14.94 4.54
C MET A 34 -11.16 16.03 4.91
N GLY A 35 -10.74 17.02 5.69
CA GLY A 35 -11.54 18.20 6.00
C GLY A 35 -11.73 19.12 4.79
N ALA A 36 -12.64 20.08 4.92
CA ALA A 36 -12.86 21.11 3.88
C ALA A 36 -11.64 22.01 3.65
N ASP A 37 -10.76 22.13 4.64
CA ASP A 37 -9.48 22.84 4.56
C ASP A 37 -8.36 21.99 3.93
N GLY A 38 -8.67 20.78 3.46
CA GLY A 38 -7.70 19.83 2.92
C GLY A 38 -6.90 19.07 3.98
N THR A 39 -7.10 19.31 5.27
CA THR A 39 -6.38 18.56 6.32
C THR A 39 -6.82 17.09 6.32
N ILE A 40 -5.86 16.17 6.23
CA ILE A 40 -6.11 14.73 6.34
C ILE A 40 -5.94 14.32 7.80
N THR A 41 -7.02 13.84 8.43
CA THR A 41 -6.99 13.25 9.77
C THR A 41 -7.00 11.73 9.65
N LEU A 42 -6.00 11.06 10.21
CA LEU A 42 -5.86 9.61 10.24
C LEU A 42 -6.10 9.11 11.65
N ASN A 43 -7.10 8.23 11.79
CA ASN A 43 -7.38 7.51 13.03
C ASN A 43 -6.86 6.07 12.87
N ILE A 44 -5.79 5.73 13.58
CA ILE A 44 -5.05 4.48 13.44
C ILE A 44 -5.35 3.53 14.61
N ARG A 45 -5.32 2.22 14.31
CA ARG A 45 -5.53 1.09 15.23
C ARG A 45 -4.37 0.10 15.04
N SER A 46 -3.87 -0.46 16.13
CA SER A 46 -2.86 -1.52 16.14
C SER A 46 -3.45 -2.87 15.73
N VAL A 47 -4.75 -3.06 15.94
CA VAL A 47 -5.48 -4.28 15.54
C VAL A 47 -6.74 -3.89 14.76
N PRO A 48 -7.04 -4.55 13.62
CA PRO A 48 -8.30 -4.32 12.90
C PRO A 48 -9.52 -4.48 13.81
N GLY A 49 -10.39 -3.48 13.85
CA GLY A 49 -11.57 -3.46 14.72
C GLY A 49 -11.30 -3.22 16.22
N GLY A 50 -10.03 -3.13 16.63
CA GLY A 50 -9.63 -2.79 18.00
C GLY A 50 -9.86 -1.31 18.35
N PRO A 51 -9.46 -0.82 19.53
CA PRO A 51 -9.57 0.60 19.88
C PRO A 51 -8.74 1.51 18.96
N LEU A 52 -8.97 2.82 19.02
CA LEU A 52 -8.09 3.81 18.38
C LEU A 52 -6.83 3.98 19.21
N ASP A 53 -5.68 3.84 18.58
CA ASP A 53 -4.36 3.94 19.23
C ASP A 53 -3.64 5.25 18.90
N GLY A 54 -4.01 5.90 17.79
CA GLY A 54 -3.39 7.16 17.40
C GLY A 54 -4.23 8.01 16.46
N VAL A 55 -4.03 9.33 16.56
CA VAL A 55 -4.60 10.31 15.64
C VAL A 55 -3.48 11.18 15.08
N LEU A 56 -3.38 11.26 13.76
CA LEU A 56 -2.45 12.14 13.05
C LEU A 56 -3.25 13.11 12.20
N ALA A 57 -2.89 14.40 12.24
CA ALA A 57 -3.41 15.39 11.30
C ALA A 57 -2.26 15.85 10.39
N SER A 58 -2.48 15.84 9.07
CA SER A 58 -1.54 16.37 8.09
C SER A 58 -2.22 17.44 7.26
N ARG A 59 -1.70 18.65 7.31
CA ARG A 59 -2.21 19.83 6.60
C ARG A 59 -1.53 19.99 5.25
N PRO A 60 -2.20 20.62 4.27
CA PRO A 60 -1.51 21.06 3.06
C PRO A 60 -0.27 21.90 3.40
N GLY A 61 0.88 21.51 2.85
CA GLY A 61 2.18 22.16 3.12
C GLY A 61 3.07 21.40 4.11
N ASP A 62 2.53 20.46 4.90
CA ASP A 62 3.37 19.61 5.75
C ASP A 62 4.29 18.73 4.89
N ALA A 63 5.51 18.49 5.38
CA ALA A 63 6.53 17.74 4.66
C ALA A 63 6.08 16.33 4.19
N ASN A 64 5.17 15.70 4.93
CA ASN A 64 4.67 14.35 4.65
C ASN A 64 3.28 14.32 3.97
N TYR A 65 2.66 15.48 3.71
CA TYR A 65 1.27 15.54 3.24
C TYR A 65 1.07 14.75 1.94
N ALA A 66 1.93 14.97 0.95
CA ALA A 66 1.84 14.28 -0.35
C ALA A 66 2.02 12.75 -0.22
N ARG A 67 2.94 12.32 0.66
CA ARG A 67 3.16 10.89 0.96
C ARG A 67 1.92 10.27 1.58
N ILE A 68 1.31 10.94 2.56
CA ILE A 68 0.10 10.47 3.24
C ILE A 68 -1.07 10.40 2.26
N LEU A 69 -1.29 11.46 1.46
CA LEU A 69 -2.36 11.49 0.47
C LEU A 69 -2.21 10.35 -0.55
N SER A 70 -1.00 10.13 -1.05
CA SER A 70 -0.72 9.03 -1.97
C SER A 70 -0.92 7.66 -1.33
N HIS A 71 -0.49 7.49 -0.07
CA HIS A 71 -0.63 6.25 0.69
C HIS A 71 -2.10 5.83 0.85
N VAL A 72 -2.99 6.78 1.13
CA VAL A 72 -4.44 6.53 1.25
C VAL A 72 -5.11 6.29 -0.11
N GLY A 73 -4.40 6.49 -1.22
CA GLY A 73 -4.93 6.33 -2.58
C GLY A 73 -5.62 7.60 -3.10
N GLY A 74 -5.20 8.77 -2.64
CA GLY A 74 -5.82 10.05 -2.94
C GLY A 74 -7.12 10.28 -2.17
N MET A 75 -7.52 11.54 -2.01
CA MET A 75 -8.71 11.93 -1.27
C MET A 75 -9.25 13.27 -1.78
N SER A 76 -10.57 13.41 -1.74
CA SER A 76 -11.28 14.69 -1.95
C SER A 76 -11.76 15.27 -0.62
N SER A 77 -12.04 16.58 -0.60
CA SER A 77 -12.63 17.25 0.57
C SER A 77 -13.93 16.57 1.02
N GLY A 78 -14.03 16.27 2.32
CA GLY A 78 -15.15 15.56 2.94
C GLY A 78 -15.10 14.03 2.80
N GLU A 79 -14.17 13.50 2.00
CA GLU A 79 -14.08 12.06 1.75
C GLU A 79 -13.53 11.31 2.96
N LYS A 80 -14.08 10.11 3.21
CA LYS A 80 -13.62 9.16 4.23
C LYS A 80 -13.17 7.87 3.55
N LYS A 81 -11.95 7.42 3.83
CA LYS A 81 -11.34 6.21 3.23
C LYS A 81 -10.67 5.31 4.26
N PRO A 82 -10.63 3.98 4.03
CA PRO A 82 -9.80 3.10 4.86
C PRO A 82 -8.32 3.44 4.68
N VAL A 83 -7.54 3.38 5.76
CA VAL A 83 -6.08 3.54 5.68
C VAL A 83 -5.44 2.17 5.45
N PRO A 84 -4.72 1.94 4.34
CA PRO A 84 -4.01 0.69 4.15
C PRO A 84 -2.81 0.61 5.11
N PRO A 85 -2.35 -0.60 5.48
CA PRO A 85 -1.12 -0.77 6.25
C PRO A 85 0.11 -0.19 5.55
N TRP A 86 1.08 0.30 6.34
CA TRP A 86 2.30 0.93 5.80
C TRP A 86 3.34 -0.10 5.40
N CYS A 87 3.85 0.13 4.20
CA CYS A 87 5.19 -0.21 3.76
C CYS A 87 5.71 0.92 2.84
#